data_AF-E9FN83-F1
#
_entry.id   AF-E9FN83-F1
#
_cell.length_a   1.000
_cell.length_b   1.000
_cell.length_c   1.000
_cell.angle_alpha   90.00
_cell.angle_beta   90.00
_cell.angle_gamma   90.00
#
_symmetry.space_group_name_H-M   'P 1'
#
loop_
_entity.id
_entity.type
_entity.pdbx_description
1 polymer ?
#
loop_
_entity_poly.entity_id
_entity_poly.type
_entity_poly.pdbx_seq_one_letter_code
_entity_poly.pdbx_strand_id
1 'polypeptide(L)'
;MSSVALLSLVATLPVNNPVSAQESSSQATYSKSSGSWIKSGSRWWYKHSDGSYTTNGWGKIGGTWYYFDSEGWMKTGWIKEYGNWYYLDDSSAMKTGWCRVSGIWYYLNTSGVMQTGLQTIGGNEYYLNTSGAMQTGWQNIGDDTYFFASSGARQTINRRALVLGETSTRAVPIEDVNAMEKVFSNQNFSEVVRFPDKTKAEIIAKMQELFKSSSESDVNYLYLTCHGGRDGRIYLGSDGLTFSGWELASILKQYKGKFVVMLDCCYSGTIIDVGESDEKVASKSEEKFDEQAFLAGFSTGNLASKNGEMLDSKFLVLCASWKGEKSYSLVGIGSLATRYWAMGTGWDSLQNRMISPMADTNTNGKITLEELYQYSYPLVLEAASSSNKKQHVSVYPENSQFVLFQK
;
A
#
# COMPACT_ATOMS: atom_id res chain seq x y z
N MET A 1 -10.68 -54.67 -23.92
CA MET A 1 -11.43 -53.42 -23.69
C MET A 1 -11.04 -52.92 -22.30
N SER A 2 -9.90 -52.26 -22.21
CA SER A 2 -9.74 -50.79 -22.14
C SER A 2 -9.66 -50.33 -20.68
N SER A 3 -8.43 -50.25 -20.18
CA SER A 3 -8.08 -49.51 -18.97
C SER A 3 -7.99 -48.04 -19.33
N VAL A 4 -8.76 -47.20 -18.64
CA VAL A 4 -8.70 -45.73 -18.76
C VAL A 4 -7.78 -45.24 -17.64
N ALA A 5 -6.60 -44.75 -18.02
CA ALA A 5 -5.73 -44.00 -17.14
C ALA A 5 -6.14 -42.51 -17.19
N LEU A 6 -6.49 -41.94 -16.04
CA LEU A 6 -6.58 -40.49 -15.88
C LEU A 6 -5.16 -39.92 -15.87
N LEU A 7 -4.80 -39.17 -16.92
CA LEU A 7 -3.64 -38.28 -16.88
C LEU A 7 -4.02 -37.01 -16.10
N SER A 8 -3.35 -36.78 -14.97
CA SER A 8 -3.27 -35.49 -14.30
C SER A 8 -2.39 -34.55 -15.13
N LEU A 9 -2.96 -33.47 -15.67
CA LEU A 9 -2.21 -32.42 -16.35
C LEU A 9 -1.72 -31.41 -15.29
N VAL A 10 -0.49 -31.58 -14.81
CA VAL A 10 0.22 -30.55 -14.04
C VAL A 10 0.84 -29.59 -15.04
N ALA A 11 0.31 -28.38 -15.15
CA ALA A 11 0.95 -27.29 -15.89
C ALA A 11 2.15 -26.78 -15.07
N THR A 12 3.34 -27.29 -15.38
CA THR A 12 4.60 -26.70 -14.92
C THR A 12 5.02 -25.62 -15.92
N LEU A 13 5.22 -24.40 -15.42
CA LEU A 13 5.82 -23.31 -16.19
C LEU A 13 7.26 -23.71 -16.56
N PRO A 14 7.71 -23.50 -17.81
CA PRO A 14 9.07 -23.84 -18.18
C PRO A 14 10.06 -22.90 -17.49
N VAL A 15 11.02 -23.51 -16.80
CA VAL A 15 12.25 -22.91 -16.30
C VAL A 15 13.04 -22.37 -17.49
N ASN A 16 13.44 -21.10 -17.42
CA ASN A 16 14.26 -20.42 -18.42
C ASN A 16 15.62 -21.12 -18.55
N ASN A 17 15.79 -21.91 -19.61
CA ASN A 17 17.12 -22.29 -20.08
C ASN A 17 17.80 -21.08 -20.74
N PRO A 18 19.12 -20.87 -20.53
CA PRO A 18 19.85 -19.80 -21.18
C PRO A 18 19.91 -20.08 -22.68
N VAL A 19 19.20 -19.26 -23.47
CA VAL A 19 19.35 -19.26 -24.92
C VAL A 19 20.71 -18.63 -25.23
N SER A 20 21.68 -19.46 -25.60
CA SER A 20 22.89 -18.97 -26.27
C SER A 20 22.49 -18.47 -27.65
N ALA A 21 22.44 -17.16 -27.83
CA ALA A 21 22.29 -16.55 -29.14
C ALA A 21 23.54 -16.89 -29.96
N GLN A 22 23.34 -17.65 -31.03
CA GLN A 22 24.36 -17.90 -32.05
C GLN A 22 24.56 -16.58 -32.80
N GLU A 23 25.74 -15.96 -32.65
CA GLU A 23 26.10 -14.71 -33.32
C GLU A 23 26.06 -14.88 -34.84
N SER A 24 25.04 -14.31 -35.48
CA SER A 24 25.10 -13.97 -36.90
C SER A 24 25.84 -12.64 -37.02
N SER A 25 27.15 -12.72 -37.28
CA SER A 25 28.03 -11.59 -37.51
C SER A 25 27.77 -10.96 -38.89
N SER A 26 26.66 -10.20 -39.00
CA SER A 26 26.62 -9.11 -39.97
C SER A 26 27.16 -7.86 -39.30
N GLN A 27 28.45 -7.59 -39.49
CA GLN A 27 29.07 -6.33 -39.09
C GLN A 27 28.40 -5.20 -39.88
N ALA A 28 27.41 -4.55 -39.28
CA ALA A 28 27.01 -3.20 -39.67
C ALA A 28 28.21 -2.29 -39.45
N THR A 29 28.88 -1.92 -40.53
CA THR A 29 30.01 -1.00 -40.52
C THR A 29 29.46 0.40 -40.24
N TYR A 30 29.50 0.82 -38.98
CA TYR A 30 29.22 2.21 -38.60
C TYR A 30 30.41 3.08 -39.01
N SER A 31 30.43 3.50 -40.27
CA SER A 31 31.38 4.46 -40.81
C SER A 31 31.30 5.77 -40.01
N LYS A 32 32.46 6.27 -39.58
CA LYS A 32 32.65 7.64 -39.06
C LYS A 32 32.10 8.59 -40.12
N SER A 33 30.86 9.04 -39.99
CA SER A 33 30.18 9.75 -41.07
C SER A 33 30.67 11.19 -41.18
N SER A 34 31.57 11.46 -42.13
CA SER A 34 31.82 12.81 -42.62
C SER A 34 30.60 13.28 -43.43
N GLY A 35 30.02 14.41 -43.07
CA GLY A 35 28.78 14.90 -43.66
C GLY A 35 28.42 16.31 -43.17
N SER A 36 27.23 16.78 -43.51
CA SER A 36 26.75 18.11 -43.14
C SER A 36 25.27 18.08 -42.79
N TRP A 37 24.93 18.79 -41.72
CA TRP A 37 23.54 19.07 -41.36
C TRP A 37 22.95 20.09 -42.32
N ILE A 38 21.81 19.74 -42.92
CA ILE A 38 21.09 20.61 -43.84
C ILE A 38 19.74 20.97 -43.21
N LYS A 39 19.47 22.29 -43.12
CA LYS A 39 18.20 22.82 -42.62
C LYS A 39 17.28 23.18 -43.77
N SER A 40 16.02 22.77 -43.69
CA SER A 40 14.96 23.21 -44.60
C SER A 40 13.72 23.57 -43.79
N GLY A 41 13.35 24.85 -43.79
CA GLY A 41 12.34 25.37 -42.86
C GLY A 41 12.74 25.13 -41.41
N SER A 42 11.87 24.48 -40.64
CA SER A 42 12.11 24.08 -39.25
C SER A 42 12.71 22.67 -39.09
N ARG A 43 12.91 21.93 -40.19
CA ARG A 43 13.38 20.53 -40.16
C ARG A 43 14.84 20.43 -40.55
N TRP A 44 15.49 19.36 -40.09
CA TRP A 44 16.88 19.05 -40.36
C TRP A 44 17.03 17.64 -40.94
N TRP A 45 18.01 17.44 -41.80
CA TRP A 45 18.45 16.13 -42.29
C TRP A 45 19.99 16.11 -42.39
N TYR A 46 20.58 14.93 -42.45
CA TYR A 46 22.03 14.78 -42.50
C TYR A 46 22.49 14.21 -43.84
N LYS A 47 23.25 15.02 -44.60
CA LYS A 47 23.84 14.62 -45.87
C LYS A 47 25.25 14.05 -45.65
N HIS A 48 25.49 12.85 -46.15
CA HIS A 48 26.81 12.22 -46.14
C HIS A 48 27.70 12.79 -47.26
N SER A 49 29.02 12.66 -47.11
CA SER A 49 30.00 13.18 -48.06
C SER A 49 29.91 12.57 -49.47
N ASP A 50 29.38 11.35 -49.58
CA ASP A 50 29.13 10.65 -50.85
C ASP A 50 27.83 11.12 -51.55
N GLY A 51 27.08 12.05 -50.93
CA GLY A 51 25.83 12.57 -51.45
C GLY A 51 24.58 11.83 -50.96
N SER A 52 24.72 10.68 -50.31
CA SER A 52 23.61 9.97 -49.65
C SER A 52 23.17 10.69 -48.36
N TYR A 53 22.12 10.21 -47.70
CA TYR A 53 21.63 10.79 -46.44
C TYR A 53 21.02 9.74 -45.52
N THR A 54 21.01 10.02 -44.21
CA THR A 54 20.41 9.14 -43.21
C THR A 54 18.89 9.20 -43.29
N THR A 55 18.24 8.04 -43.35
CA THR A 55 16.77 7.90 -43.38
C THR A 55 16.34 6.62 -42.69
N ASN A 56 15.11 6.59 -42.17
CA ASN A 56 14.46 5.43 -41.59
C ASN A 56 15.29 4.71 -40.50
N GLY A 57 15.80 5.46 -39.52
CA GLY A 57 16.55 4.87 -38.41
C GLY A 57 17.54 5.80 -37.73
N TRP A 58 18.43 5.17 -36.97
CA TRP A 58 19.43 5.84 -36.15
C TRP A 58 20.66 6.29 -36.95
N GLY A 59 21.14 7.50 -36.67
CA GLY A 59 22.43 8.00 -37.12
C GLY A 59 23.28 8.49 -35.94
N LYS A 60 24.51 7.98 -35.80
CA LYS A 60 25.49 8.49 -34.83
C LYS A 60 26.37 9.54 -35.50
N ILE A 61 26.16 10.80 -35.15
CA ILE A 61 26.80 11.96 -35.79
C ILE A 61 27.51 12.77 -34.71
N GLY A 62 28.82 12.97 -34.87
CA GLY A 62 29.62 13.69 -33.87
C GLY A 62 29.62 13.06 -32.47
N GLY A 63 29.35 11.75 -32.37
CA GLY A 63 29.25 11.02 -31.10
C GLY A 63 27.84 10.95 -30.51
N THR A 64 26.90 11.74 -31.02
CA THR A 64 25.50 11.81 -30.56
C THR A 64 24.58 10.99 -31.47
N TRP A 65 23.59 10.32 -30.88
CA TRP A 65 22.58 9.56 -31.62
C TRP A 65 21.36 10.44 -31.95
N TYR A 66 20.90 10.33 -33.19
CA TYR A 66 19.71 10.99 -33.74
C TYR A 66 18.86 9.95 -34.47
N TYR A 67 17.56 10.20 -34.60
CA TYR A 67 16.65 9.34 -35.37
C TYR A 67 16.04 10.09 -36.54
N PHE A 68 15.92 9.43 -37.69
CA PHE A 68 15.39 10.01 -38.92
C PHE A 68 14.18 9.23 -39.42
N ASP A 69 13.14 9.94 -39.88
CA ASP A 69 11.97 9.32 -40.53
C ASP A 69 12.30 8.79 -41.94
N SER A 70 11.32 8.18 -42.60
CA SER A 70 11.46 7.59 -43.94
C SER A 70 11.81 8.59 -45.04
N GLU A 71 11.57 9.88 -44.81
CA GLU A 71 11.91 10.97 -45.72
C GLU A 71 13.30 11.56 -45.40
N GLY A 72 13.99 11.05 -44.38
CA GLY A 72 15.31 11.50 -43.96
C GLY A 72 15.31 12.68 -43.00
N TRP A 73 14.16 13.05 -42.42
CA TRP A 73 14.09 14.17 -41.49
C TRP A 73 14.29 13.73 -40.05
N MET A 74 15.10 14.50 -39.34
CA MET A 74 15.42 14.30 -37.95
C MET A 74 14.19 14.46 -37.07
N LYS A 75 14.00 13.52 -36.14
CA LYS A 75 12.87 13.48 -35.21
C LYS A 75 13.22 14.11 -33.86
N THR A 76 12.19 14.46 -33.11
CA THR A 76 12.22 14.86 -31.70
C THR A 76 11.17 14.06 -30.93
N GLY A 77 11.26 14.05 -29.60
CA GLY A 77 10.30 13.42 -28.72
C GLY A 77 10.43 11.90 -28.63
N TRP A 78 9.33 11.23 -28.27
CA TRP A 78 9.29 9.78 -28.09
C TRP A 78 9.29 9.04 -29.43
N ILE A 79 10.16 8.03 -29.53
CA ILE A 79 10.26 7.13 -30.68
C ILE A 79 10.13 5.69 -30.17
N LYS A 80 9.34 4.87 -30.88
CA LYS A 80 9.23 3.44 -30.62
C LYS A 80 9.88 2.66 -31.77
N GLU A 81 10.89 1.87 -31.45
CA GLU A 81 11.61 1.07 -32.43
C GLU A 81 11.89 -0.33 -31.88
N TYR A 82 11.55 -1.36 -32.66
CA TYR A 82 11.69 -2.78 -32.27
C TYR A 82 11.11 -3.10 -30.88
N GLY A 83 10.00 -2.46 -30.52
CA GLY A 83 9.34 -2.63 -29.23
C GLY A 83 9.89 -1.77 -28.08
N ASN A 84 11.04 -1.12 -28.27
CA ASN A 84 11.69 -0.27 -27.29
C ASN A 84 11.32 1.20 -27.47
N TRP A 85 11.19 1.93 -26.36
CA TRP A 85 10.96 3.37 -26.36
C TRP A 85 12.26 4.13 -26.13
N TYR A 86 12.44 5.22 -26.87
CA TYR A 86 13.55 6.15 -26.78
C TYR A 86 13.02 7.57 -26.74
N TYR A 87 13.80 8.50 -26.18
CA TYR A 87 13.44 9.92 -26.17
C TYR A 87 14.55 10.77 -26.77
N LEU A 88 14.17 11.62 -27.71
CA LEU A 88 15.03 12.65 -28.30
C LEU A 88 14.61 14.00 -27.73
N ASP A 89 15.53 14.77 -27.15
CA ASP A 89 15.19 16.10 -26.62
C ASP A 89 14.94 17.14 -27.73
N ASP A 90 14.76 18.40 -27.34
CA ASP A 90 14.51 19.51 -28.27
C ASP A 90 15.69 19.78 -29.22
N SER A 91 16.90 19.30 -28.89
CA SER A 91 18.06 19.31 -29.78
C SER A 91 18.11 18.08 -30.71
N SER A 92 17.08 17.22 -30.64
CA SER A 92 16.98 15.91 -31.28
C SER A 92 18.01 14.87 -30.83
N ALA A 93 18.80 15.18 -29.80
CA ALA A 93 19.77 14.26 -29.26
C ALA A 93 19.06 13.19 -28.42
N MET A 94 19.44 11.92 -28.63
CA MET A 94 18.95 10.81 -27.81
C MET A 94 19.36 10.98 -26.35
N LYS A 95 18.40 10.80 -25.45
CA LYS A 95 18.64 10.82 -24.00
C LYS A 95 19.02 9.45 -23.46
N THR A 96 19.88 9.51 -22.46
CA THR A 96 20.19 8.43 -21.52
C THR A 96 20.05 8.99 -20.11
N GLY A 97 19.91 8.10 -19.12
CA GLY A 97 19.67 8.48 -17.74
C GLY A 97 18.26 9.04 -17.49
N TRP A 98 18.14 9.83 -16.43
CA TRP A 98 16.88 10.49 -16.06
C TRP A 98 16.52 11.59 -17.06
N CYS A 99 15.28 11.57 -17.55
CA CYS A 99 14.71 12.67 -18.32
C CYS A 99 13.33 13.06 -17.77
N ARG A 100 13.00 14.35 -17.88
CA ARG A 100 11.71 14.89 -17.46
C ARG A 100 10.94 15.37 -18.67
N VAL A 101 9.80 14.75 -18.95
CA VAL A 101 8.95 15.05 -20.10
C VAL A 101 7.56 15.41 -19.59
N SER A 102 7.09 16.62 -19.92
CA SER A 102 5.78 17.14 -19.48
C SER A 102 5.54 17.01 -17.97
N GLY A 103 6.60 17.25 -17.17
CA GLY A 103 6.54 17.19 -15.71
C GLY A 103 6.76 15.79 -15.10
N ILE A 104 6.74 14.72 -15.89
CA ILE A 104 6.90 13.32 -15.47
C ILE A 104 8.35 12.87 -15.67
N TRP A 105 8.89 12.10 -14.73
CA TRP A 105 10.22 11.51 -14.82
C TRP A 105 10.20 10.13 -15.47
N TYR A 106 11.20 9.87 -16.31
CA TYR A 106 11.49 8.60 -16.96
C TYR A 106 12.98 8.30 -16.84
N TYR A 107 13.35 7.03 -16.97
CA TYR A 107 14.75 6.62 -17.02
C TYR A 107 15.03 5.86 -18.31
N LEU A 108 16.04 6.30 -19.05
CA LEU A 108 16.57 5.65 -20.25
C LEU A 108 17.90 5.00 -19.86
N ASN A 109 18.13 3.74 -20.22
CA ASN A 109 19.41 3.10 -19.95
C ASN A 109 20.55 3.70 -20.81
N THR A 110 21.77 3.15 -20.70
CA THR A 110 22.94 3.64 -21.44
C THR A 110 22.80 3.51 -22.97
N SER A 111 21.93 2.62 -23.44
CA SER A 111 21.56 2.48 -24.86
C SER A 111 20.37 3.34 -25.27
N GLY A 112 19.82 4.16 -24.35
CA GLY A 112 18.67 5.04 -24.61
C GLY A 112 17.31 4.36 -24.48
N VAL A 113 17.26 3.08 -24.10
CA VAL A 113 16.00 2.33 -23.96
C VAL A 113 15.31 2.71 -22.65
N MET A 114 14.04 3.10 -22.73
CA MET A 114 13.21 3.42 -21.58
C MET A 114 13.00 2.19 -20.70
N GLN A 115 13.23 2.37 -19.40
CA GLN A 115 13.05 1.33 -18.40
C GLN A 115 11.63 1.36 -17.82
N THR A 116 11.17 0.20 -17.36
CA THR A 116 9.91 -0.02 -16.63
C THR A 116 10.17 -0.98 -15.48
N GLY A 117 9.23 -1.13 -14.55
CA GLY A 117 9.38 -1.97 -13.37
C GLY A 117 10.22 -1.34 -12.25
N LEU A 118 10.64 -2.18 -11.29
CA LEU A 118 11.58 -1.79 -10.24
C LEU A 118 12.99 -1.68 -10.81
N GLN A 119 13.67 -0.57 -10.52
CA GLN A 119 14.97 -0.23 -11.08
C GLN A 119 15.92 0.26 -9.99
N THR A 120 17.11 -0.33 -9.92
CA THR A 120 18.19 0.15 -9.04
C THR A 120 19.09 1.11 -9.80
N ILE A 121 19.01 2.40 -9.44
CA ILE A 121 19.71 3.49 -10.13
C ILE A 121 20.51 4.28 -9.09
N GLY A 122 21.83 4.30 -9.25
CA GLY A 122 22.71 5.02 -8.32
C GLY A 122 22.61 4.55 -6.87
N GLY A 123 22.31 3.26 -6.65
CA GLY A 123 22.15 2.66 -5.32
C GLY A 123 20.77 2.84 -4.67
N ASN A 124 19.86 3.59 -5.29
CA ASN A 124 18.47 3.73 -4.83
C ASN A 124 17.53 2.93 -5.75
N GLU A 125 16.45 2.40 -5.18
CA GLU A 125 15.41 1.69 -5.93
C GLU A 125 14.29 2.66 -6.33
N TYR A 126 13.81 2.57 -7.56
CA TYR A 126 12.72 3.38 -8.13
C TYR A 126 11.71 2.46 -8.80
N TYR A 127 10.46 2.88 -8.89
CA TYR A 127 9.45 2.19 -9.68
C TYR A 127 9.02 3.03 -10.88
N LEU A 128 9.21 2.50 -12.08
CA LEU A 128 8.68 3.08 -13.33
C LEU A 128 7.50 2.21 -13.77
N ASN A 129 6.32 2.79 -13.94
CA ASN A 129 5.15 2.02 -14.36
C ASN A 129 5.30 1.48 -15.81
N THR A 130 4.29 0.80 -16.34
CA THR A 130 4.33 0.21 -17.68
C THR A 130 4.49 1.24 -18.81
N SER A 131 4.18 2.51 -18.57
CA SER A 131 4.44 3.63 -19.49
C SER A 131 5.84 4.25 -19.32
N GLY A 132 6.63 3.77 -18.36
CA GLY A 132 7.94 4.31 -17.99
C GLY A 132 7.87 5.49 -17.02
N ALA A 133 6.68 5.96 -16.67
CA ALA A 133 6.51 7.08 -15.74
C ALA A 133 6.92 6.67 -14.33
N MET A 134 7.81 7.44 -13.72
CA MET A 134 8.26 7.25 -12.34
C MET A 134 7.11 7.43 -11.36
N GLN A 135 6.93 6.47 -10.47
CA GLN A 135 5.92 6.49 -9.44
C GLN A 135 6.49 7.05 -8.13
N THR A 136 5.60 7.66 -7.35
CA THR A 136 5.87 8.16 -6.00
C THR A 136 4.74 7.70 -5.08
N GLY A 137 4.91 7.88 -3.77
CA GLY A 137 3.95 7.45 -2.75
C GLY A 137 3.88 5.93 -2.57
N TRP A 138 2.77 5.48 -2.00
CA TRP A 138 2.47 4.07 -1.75
C TRP A 138 2.11 3.33 -3.04
N GLN A 139 2.76 2.19 -3.29
CA GLN A 139 2.56 1.38 -4.49
C GLN A 139 2.48 -0.10 -4.11
N ASN A 140 1.44 -0.79 -4.59
CA ASN A 140 1.39 -2.25 -4.53
C ASN A 140 2.00 -2.81 -5.82
N ILE A 141 3.11 -3.54 -5.69
CA ILE A 141 3.89 -4.05 -6.82
C ILE A 141 4.07 -5.55 -6.63
N GLY A 142 3.41 -6.34 -7.47
CA GLY A 142 3.25 -7.77 -7.22
C GLY A 142 2.53 -7.97 -5.88
N ASP A 143 3.08 -8.84 -5.04
CA ASP A 143 2.52 -9.17 -3.73
C ASP A 143 3.13 -8.32 -2.59
N ASP A 144 3.68 -7.14 -2.87
CA ASP A 144 4.25 -6.29 -1.81
C ASP A 144 3.80 -4.84 -1.90
N THR A 145 3.98 -4.14 -0.79
CA THR A 145 3.70 -2.72 -0.65
C THR A 145 5.02 -1.96 -0.47
N TYR A 146 5.23 -0.97 -1.33
CA TYR A 146 6.40 -0.10 -1.33
C TYR A 146 5.98 1.36 -1.10
N PHE A 147 6.90 2.15 -0.56
CA PHE A 147 6.77 3.60 -0.55
C PHE A 147 7.95 4.25 -1.29
N PHE A 148 7.64 5.13 -2.23
CA PHE A 148 8.62 5.93 -2.97
C PHE A 148 8.47 7.40 -2.57
N ALA A 149 9.56 8.04 -2.15
CA ALA A 149 9.56 9.46 -1.79
C ALA A 149 9.20 10.34 -2.99
N SER A 150 9.01 11.65 -2.78
CA SER A 150 8.79 12.61 -3.88
C SER A 150 9.95 12.66 -4.89
N SER A 151 11.16 12.27 -4.47
CA SER A 151 12.31 12.06 -5.34
C SER A 151 12.23 10.79 -6.20
N GLY A 152 11.23 9.94 -5.96
CA GLY A 152 11.08 8.61 -6.56
C GLY A 152 11.88 7.50 -5.89
N ALA A 153 12.79 7.84 -4.96
CA ALA A 153 13.60 6.83 -4.29
C ALA A 153 12.78 6.06 -3.24
N ARG A 154 12.88 4.73 -3.24
CA ARG A 154 12.25 3.87 -2.24
C ARG A 154 12.71 4.24 -0.84
N GLN A 155 11.77 4.26 0.11
CA GLN A 155 12.05 4.36 1.53
C GLN A 155 11.79 3.03 2.23
N THR A 156 12.54 2.78 3.30
CA THR A 156 12.23 1.68 4.23
C THR A 156 10.95 1.99 4.98
N ILE A 157 10.08 0.98 5.12
CA ILE A 157 8.85 1.08 5.88
C ILE A 157 9.15 0.68 7.33
N ASN A 158 9.01 1.62 8.27
CA ASN A 158 9.05 1.29 9.69
C ASN A 158 7.64 1.03 10.21
N ARG A 159 7.52 0.04 11.09
CA ARG A 159 6.24 -0.31 11.73
C ARG A 159 6.33 -0.10 13.23
N ARG A 160 5.29 0.46 13.81
CA ARG A 160 5.17 0.65 15.26
C ARG A 160 3.74 0.36 15.69
N ALA A 161 3.57 -0.22 16.88
CA ALA A 161 2.26 -0.64 17.37
C ALA A 161 1.97 -0.07 18.75
N LEU A 162 0.73 0.39 18.94
CA LEU A 162 0.17 0.72 20.24
C LEU A 162 -1.02 -0.20 20.50
N VAL A 163 -0.91 -1.01 21.56
CA VAL A 163 -1.90 -2.00 21.98
C VAL A 163 -2.63 -1.46 23.20
N LEU A 164 -3.89 -1.08 22.99
CA LEU A 164 -4.76 -0.46 23.97
C LEU A 164 -5.87 -1.41 24.41
N GLY A 165 -6.34 -1.24 25.63
CA GLY A 165 -7.57 -1.89 26.08
C GLY A 165 -8.16 -1.26 27.33
N GLU A 166 -9.48 -1.28 27.44
CA GLU A 166 -10.20 -0.97 28.68
C GLU A 166 -10.66 -2.29 29.30
N THR A 167 -9.76 -2.89 30.08
CA THR A 167 -9.86 -4.29 30.56
C THR A 167 -10.29 -4.38 32.02
N SER A 168 -10.71 -3.25 32.61
CA SER A 168 -11.21 -3.23 34.00
C SER A 168 -12.53 -3.99 34.15
N THR A 169 -13.24 -4.24 33.05
CA THR A 169 -14.49 -5.02 33.04
C THR A 169 -14.26 -6.45 32.56
N ARG A 170 -15.00 -7.41 33.12
CA ARG A 170 -14.95 -8.84 32.70
C ARG A 170 -15.35 -9.08 31.25
N ALA A 171 -16.00 -8.10 30.60
CA ALA A 171 -16.47 -8.21 29.22
C ALA A 171 -15.36 -7.93 28.20
N VAL A 172 -14.29 -7.25 28.61
CA VAL A 172 -13.14 -6.91 27.77
C VAL A 172 -11.92 -7.68 28.31
N PRO A 173 -11.58 -8.82 27.71
CA PRO A 173 -10.57 -9.73 28.25
C PRO A 173 -9.16 -9.18 28.06
N ILE A 174 -8.32 -9.21 29.11
CA ILE A 174 -6.90 -8.83 29.02
C ILE A 174 -6.12 -9.75 28.06
N GLU A 175 -6.64 -10.95 27.80
CA GLU A 175 -6.14 -11.91 26.84
C GLU A 175 -6.03 -11.32 25.43
N ASP A 176 -6.91 -10.40 25.05
CA ASP A 176 -6.89 -9.74 23.75
C ASP A 176 -5.67 -8.82 23.60
N VAL A 177 -5.39 -8.01 24.64
CA VAL A 177 -4.19 -7.17 24.72
C VAL A 177 -2.93 -8.04 24.67
N ASN A 178 -2.91 -9.13 25.43
CA ASN A 178 -1.76 -10.05 25.47
C ASN A 178 -1.54 -10.73 24.11
N ALA A 179 -2.62 -11.14 23.43
CA ALA A 179 -2.53 -11.76 22.11
C ALA A 179 -1.96 -10.79 21.08
N MET A 180 -2.47 -9.56 21.01
CA MET A 180 -2.03 -8.59 20.01
C MET A 180 -0.65 -8.01 20.30
N GLU A 181 -0.25 -7.87 21.56
CA GLU A 181 1.14 -7.59 21.91
C GLU A 181 2.08 -8.65 21.32
N LYS A 182 1.72 -9.93 21.43
CA LYS A 182 2.52 -11.03 20.87
C LYS A 182 2.50 -11.05 19.34
N VAL A 183 1.35 -10.78 18.72
CA VAL A 183 1.26 -10.64 17.25
C VAL A 183 2.25 -9.60 16.76
N PHE A 184 2.27 -8.40 17.35
CA PHE A 184 3.17 -7.34 16.90
C PHE A 184 4.63 -7.60 17.28
N SER A 185 4.89 -8.14 18.48
CA SER A 185 6.27 -8.38 18.96
C SER A 185 6.99 -9.54 18.25
N ASN A 186 6.24 -10.46 17.64
CA ASN A 186 6.79 -11.56 16.85
C ASN A 186 6.96 -11.20 15.37
N GLN A 187 6.78 -9.93 15.01
CA GLN A 187 6.88 -9.38 13.66
C GLN A 187 7.95 -8.28 13.64
N ASN A 188 8.35 -7.82 12.45
CA ASN A 188 9.36 -6.78 12.31
C ASN A 188 8.81 -5.36 12.61
N PHE A 189 8.51 -5.12 13.90
CA PHE A 189 8.09 -3.82 14.43
C PHE A 189 9.27 -3.16 15.13
N SER A 190 9.51 -1.89 14.78
CA SER A 190 10.53 -1.06 15.42
C SER A 190 10.21 -0.73 16.87
N GLU A 191 8.91 -0.68 17.22
CA GLU A 191 8.45 -0.42 18.58
C GLU A 191 7.05 -1.03 18.78
N VAL A 192 6.84 -1.71 19.90
CA VAL A 192 5.53 -2.25 20.31
C VAL A 192 5.26 -1.79 21.74
N VAL A 193 4.20 -1.01 21.91
CA VAL A 193 3.81 -0.42 23.20
C VAL A 193 2.52 -1.05 23.68
N ARG A 194 2.59 -1.78 24.80
CA ARG A 194 1.42 -2.26 25.54
C ARG A 194 0.94 -1.20 26.52
N PHE A 195 -0.31 -0.76 26.43
CA PHE A 195 -0.82 0.38 27.20
C PHE A 195 -2.32 0.29 27.60
N PRO A 196 -2.74 -0.77 28.32
CA PRO A 196 -4.13 -0.92 28.77
C PRO A 196 -4.46 -0.10 30.03
N ASP A 197 -5.76 0.10 30.25
CA ASP A 197 -6.39 0.68 31.44
C ASP A 197 -5.97 2.12 31.75
N LYS A 198 -5.80 2.92 30.69
CA LYS A 198 -5.34 4.30 30.76
C LYS A 198 -6.46 5.30 30.55
N THR A 199 -6.32 6.47 31.18
CA THR A 199 -7.26 7.58 30.98
C THR A 199 -7.20 8.05 29.54
N LYS A 200 -8.27 8.69 29.06
CA LYS A 200 -8.30 9.22 27.69
C LYS A 200 -7.12 10.16 27.41
N ALA A 201 -6.77 11.00 28.38
CA ALA A 201 -5.64 11.93 28.27
C ALA A 201 -4.28 11.21 28.15
N GLU A 202 -4.04 10.18 28.97
CA GLU A 202 -2.80 9.38 28.88
C GLU A 202 -2.70 8.66 27.52
N ILE A 203 -3.81 8.14 27.00
CA ILE A 203 -3.84 7.49 25.68
C ILE A 203 -3.45 8.47 24.58
N ILE A 204 -4.06 9.67 24.57
CA ILE A 204 -3.73 10.73 23.58
C ILE A 204 -2.26 11.12 23.68
N ALA A 205 -1.75 11.30 24.91
CA ALA A 205 -0.34 11.61 25.14
C ALA A 205 0.59 10.50 24.62
N LYS A 206 0.19 9.23 24.78
CA LYS A 206 0.98 8.11 24.26
C LYS A 206 0.95 8.02 22.74
N MET A 207 -0.19 8.30 22.09
CA MET A 207 -0.27 8.42 20.63
C MET A 207 0.65 9.55 20.12
N GLN A 208 0.64 10.71 20.79
CA GLN A 208 1.54 11.82 20.49
C GLN A 208 3.00 11.40 20.58
N GLU A 209 3.39 10.77 21.69
CA GLU A 209 4.77 10.30 21.91
C GLU A 209 5.23 9.34 20.82
N LEU A 210 4.42 8.32 20.51
CA LEU A 210 4.80 7.23 19.61
C LEU A 210 4.80 7.64 18.13
N PHE A 211 3.83 8.46 17.70
CA PHE A 211 3.59 8.76 16.29
C PHE A 211 4.18 10.11 15.84
N LYS A 212 4.63 10.98 16.75
CA LYS A 212 5.24 12.28 16.40
C LYS A 212 6.48 12.15 15.52
N SER A 213 7.24 11.07 15.66
CA SER A 213 8.46 10.82 14.87
C SER A 213 8.20 10.10 13.54
N SER A 214 6.95 9.77 13.21
CA SER A 214 6.63 9.01 12.01
C SER A 214 6.94 9.80 10.73
N SER A 215 7.37 9.07 9.70
CA SER A 215 7.58 9.57 8.34
C SER A 215 6.46 9.13 7.39
N GLU A 216 6.43 9.63 6.15
CA GLU A 216 5.37 9.28 5.18
C GLU A 216 5.37 7.80 4.78
N SER A 217 6.52 7.12 4.90
CA SER A 217 6.67 5.69 4.61
C SER A 217 6.36 4.80 5.81
N ASP A 218 6.09 5.36 6.98
CA ASP A 218 5.83 4.57 8.18
C ASP A 218 4.39 4.06 8.23
N VAL A 219 4.20 2.92 8.88
CA VAL A 219 2.89 2.34 9.17
C VAL A 219 2.72 2.22 10.67
N ASN A 220 1.70 2.91 11.19
CA ASN A 220 1.40 3.01 12.61
C ASN A 220 0.19 2.11 12.92
N TYR A 221 0.35 1.15 13.81
CA TYR A 221 -0.70 0.21 14.19
C TYR A 221 -1.31 0.63 15.50
N LEU A 222 -2.63 0.62 15.55
CA LEU A 222 -3.42 0.89 16.73
C LEU A 222 -4.40 -0.26 16.90
N TYR A 223 -4.19 -1.06 17.93
CA TYR A 223 -5.14 -2.09 18.35
C TYR A 223 -5.88 -1.61 19.59
N LEU A 224 -7.21 -1.77 19.61
CA LEU A 224 -8.06 -1.32 20.69
C LEU A 224 -9.09 -2.39 21.04
N THR A 225 -9.09 -2.90 22.27
CA THR A 225 -10.15 -3.78 22.79
C THR A 225 -10.92 -3.09 23.91
N CYS A 226 -12.23 -2.91 23.75
CA CYS A 226 -13.04 -2.14 24.69
C CYS A 226 -14.56 -2.34 24.47
N HIS A 227 -15.38 -1.66 25.29
CA HIS A 227 -16.81 -1.52 25.00
C HIS A 227 -17.04 -0.59 23.81
N GLY A 228 -18.17 -0.80 23.12
CA GLY A 228 -18.56 0.02 21.99
C GLY A 228 -20.04 0.38 22.02
N GLY A 229 -20.35 1.61 21.60
CA GLY A 229 -21.71 2.15 21.55
C GLY A 229 -22.33 2.00 20.16
N ARG A 230 -23.66 1.87 20.10
CA ARG A 230 -24.41 1.78 18.82
C ARG A 230 -24.18 2.97 17.89
N ASP A 231 -23.81 4.10 18.47
CA ASP A 231 -23.45 5.37 17.85
C ASP A 231 -21.97 5.43 17.38
N GLY A 232 -21.23 4.32 17.47
CA GLY A 232 -19.81 4.25 17.10
C GLY A 232 -18.85 4.75 18.18
N ARG A 233 -19.32 5.05 19.39
CA ARG A 233 -18.43 5.45 20.51
C ARG A 233 -17.52 4.30 20.93
N ILE A 234 -16.26 4.63 21.20
CA ILE A 234 -15.19 3.72 21.63
C ILE A 234 -14.89 4.01 23.11
N TYR A 235 -15.24 3.08 24.00
CA TYR A 235 -15.17 3.28 25.46
C TYR A 235 -13.81 2.82 26.00
N LEU A 236 -12.77 3.57 25.64
CA LEU A 236 -11.39 3.15 25.89
C LEU A 236 -10.75 3.79 27.13
N GLY A 237 -11.24 4.95 27.57
CA GLY A 237 -10.68 5.64 28.72
C GLY A 237 -11.09 4.97 30.03
N SER A 238 -10.13 4.61 30.88
CA SER A 238 -10.40 4.06 32.22
C SER A 238 -11.07 5.06 33.18
N ASP A 239 -11.10 6.33 32.78
CA ASP A 239 -11.86 7.43 33.41
C ASP A 239 -13.34 7.49 32.96
N GLY A 240 -13.79 6.52 32.14
CA GLY A 240 -15.15 6.47 31.59
C GLY A 240 -15.36 7.39 30.39
N LEU A 241 -14.31 8.09 29.93
CA LEU A 241 -14.38 8.91 28.72
C LEU A 241 -14.24 8.05 27.46
N THR A 242 -14.89 8.49 26.39
CA THR A 242 -14.97 7.77 25.11
C THR A 242 -14.30 8.54 23.99
N PHE A 243 -13.96 7.87 22.90
CA PHE A 243 -13.62 8.49 21.62
C PHE A 243 -14.78 8.31 20.64
N SER A 244 -15.02 9.28 19.76
CA SER A 244 -15.71 9.01 18.48
C SER A 244 -14.71 8.55 17.42
N GLY A 245 -15.20 7.97 16.32
CA GLY A 245 -14.34 7.66 15.17
C GLY A 245 -13.69 8.92 14.58
N TRP A 246 -14.38 10.05 14.57
CA TRP A 246 -13.91 11.34 14.07
C TRP A 246 -12.85 11.93 14.97
N GLU A 247 -13.04 11.86 16.29
CA GLU A 247 -12.04 12.34 17.23
C GLU A 247 -10.75 11.52 17.08
N LEU A 248 -10.87 10.19 17.05
CA LEU A 248 -9.72 9.32 16.85
C LEU A 248 -9.06 9.58 15.48
N ALA A 249 -9.83 9.66 14.40
CA ALA A 249 -9.31 9.98 13.06
C ALA A 249 -8.60 11.35 13.04
N SER A 250 -9.19 12.37 13.66
CA SER A 250 -8.64 13.74 13.70
C SER A 250 -7.34 13.80 14.49
N ILE A 251 -7.21 13.03 15.57
CA ILE A 251 -5.95 12.89 16.30
C ILE A 251 -4.90 12.22 15.40
N LEU A 252 -5.23 11.07 14.80
CA LEU A 252 -4.28 10.29 14.01
C LEU A 252 -3.85 11.01 12.71
N LYS A 253 -4.75 11.79 12.08
CA LYS A 253 -4.45 12.55 10.86
C LYS A 253 -3.35 13.59 11.05
N GLN A 254 -3.06 14.02 12.28
CA GLN A 254 -1.98 14.97 12.59
C GLN A 254 -0.57 14.39 12.39
N TYR A 255 -0.42 13.06 12.40
CA TYR A 255 0.89 12.39 12.27
C TYR A 255 1.08 11.81 10.88
N LYS A 256 2.33 11.65 10.42
CA LYS A 256 2.63 11.12 9.09
C LYS A 256 2.50 9.60 9.00
N GLY A 257 2.44 9.12 7.76
CA GLY A 257 2.35 7.70 7.46
C GLY A 257 0.91 7.18 7.44
N LYS A 258 0.79 5.87 7.21
CA LYS A 258 -0.50 5.16 7.23
C LYS A 258 -0.83 4.65 8.62
N PHE A 259 -2.11 4.46 8.87
CA PHE A 259 -2.63 3.95 10.13
C PHE A 259 -3.42 2.68 9.92
N VAL A 260 -2.99 1.59 10.56
CA VAL A 260 -3.76 0.35 10.67
C VAL A 260 -4.50 0.40 12.00
N VAL A 261 -5.83 0.46 11.95
CA VAL A 261 -6.70 0.60 13.13
C VAL A 261 -7.52 -0.68 13.28
N MET A 262 -7.24 -1.47 14.31
CA MET A 262 -7.92 -2.73 14.61
C MET A 262 -8.81 -2.54 15.83
N LEU A 263 -10.12 -2.43 15.60
CA LEU A 263 -11.13 -2.10 16.61
C LEU A 263 -11.91 -3.34 17.04
N ASP A 264 -11.59 -3.81 18.23
CA ASP A 264 -12.31 -4.87 18.91
C ASP A 264 -13.29 -4.32 19.95
N CYS A 265 -14.43 -3.86 19.46
CA CYS A 265 -15.54 -3.42 20.28
C CYS A 265 -16.88 -3.68 19.57
N CYS A 266 -17.97 -3.67 20.34
CA CYS A 266 -19.33 -3.73 19.79
C CYS A 266 -19.59 -2.54 18.84
N TYR A 267 -20.38 -2.75 17.79
CA TYR A 267 -20.80 -1.72 16.84
C TYR A 267 -19.63 -0.98 16.16
N SER A 268 -18.43 -1.57 16.16
CA SER A 268 -17.23 -0.98 15.55
C SER A 268 -17.43 -0.63 14.08
N GLY A 269 -18.18 -1.43 13.31
CA GLY A 269 -18.45 -1.15 11.91
C GLY A 269 -19.18 0.17 11.63
N THR A 270 -19.79 0.80 12.63
CA THR A 270 -20.43 2.13 12.48
C THR A 270 -19.42 3.21 12.08
N ILE A 271 -18.17 3.11 12.55
CA ILE A 271 -17.13 4.13 12.29
C ILE A 271 -16.63 4.15 10.83
N ILE A 272 -16.93 3.10 10.06
CA ILE A 272 -16.62 2.96 8.63
C ILE A 272 -17.87 2.78 7.76
N ASP A 273 -19.06 2.90 8.33
CA ASP A 273 -20.32 2.90 7.58
C ASP A 273 -20.73 4.33 7.28
N VAL A 274 -21.11 4.69 6.04
CA VAL A 274 -21.56 6.06 5.69
C VAL A 274 -23.06 6.29 5.87
N GLY A 275 -23.85 5.28 6.26
CA GLY A 275 -25.30 5.32 6.13
C GLY A 275 -25.76 5.42 4.66
N GLU A 276 -27.07 5.33 4.41
CA GLU A 276 -27.61 6.02 3.23
C GLU A 276 -27.51 7.52 3.52
N SER A 277 -27.07 8.30 2.53
CA SER A 277 -26.99 9.75 2.67
C SER A 277 -28.35 10.30 3.07
N ASP A 278 -28.45 10.91 4.25
CA ASP A 278 -29.32 12.08 4.34
C ASP A 278 -28.84 13.02 3.23
N GLU A 279 -29.73 13.49 2.36
CA GLU A 279 -29.46 14.32 1.15
C GLU A 279 -28.69 15.64 1.41
N LYS A 280 -28.12 15.83 2.59
CA LYS A 280 -27.18 16.89 2.90
C LYS A 280 -26.01 16.31 3.69
N VAL A 281 -24.93 16.01 2.98
CA VAL A 281 -23.56 16.55 3.17
C VAL A 281 -22.61 15.59 2.44
N ALA A 282 -22.67 15.61 1.11
CA ALA A 282 -21.56 15.18 0.28
C ALA A 282 -20.86 16.45 -0.20
N SER A 283 -20.00 17.01 0.64
CA SER A 283 -18.97 17.93 0.16
C SER A 283 -17.63 17.29 0.43
N LYS A 284 -16.90 17.02 -0.65
CA LYS A 284 -15.45 16.77 -0.62
C LYS A 284 -14.80 17.95 0.12
N SER A 285 -14.44 17.78 1.38
CA SER A 285 -13.63 18.73 2.10
C SER A 285 -12.20 18.23 2.11
N GLU A 286 -11.31 18.98 1.47
CA GLU A 286 -9.93 19.09 1.93
C GLU A 286 -9.99 19.63 3.37
N GLU A 287 -10.06 18.75 4.37
CA GLU A 287 -10.25 19.18 5.76
C GLU A 287 -8.96 19.76 6.33
N LYS A 288 -8.94 21.08 6.42
CA LYS A 288 -8.14 21.83 7.39
C LYS A 288 -8.61 21.44 8.80
N PHE A 289 -7.67 21.18 9.70
CA PHE A 289 -7.92 20.93 11.12
C PHE A 289 -8.79 22.06 11.72
N ASP A 290 -10.00 21.72 12.15
CA ASP A 290 -10.91 22.64 12.83
C ASP A 290 -10.71 22.53 14.35
N GLU A 291 -9.85 23.41 14.87
CA GLU A 291 -9.53 23.49 16.29
C GLU A 291 -10.76 23.80 17.16
N GLN A 292 -11.74 24.55 16.65
CA GLN A 292 -12.96 24.87 17.41
C GLN A 292 -13.91 23.68 17.49
N ALA A 293 -14.10 22.93 16.39
CA ALA A 293 -14.85 21.68 16.42
C ALA A 293 -14.15 20.62 17.30
N PHE A 294 -12.82 20.57 17.26
CA PHE A 294 -12.01 19.70 18.12
C PHE A 294 -12.22 20.01 19.61
N LEU A 295 -12.13 21.28 20.01
CA LEU A 295 -12.33 21.71 21.41
C LEU A 295 -13.81 21.61 21.85
N ALA A 296 -14.76 21.84 20.95
CA ALA A 296 -16.20 21.68 21.24
C ALA A 296 -16.58 20.20 21.47
N GLY A 297 -15.92 19.28 20.76
CA GLY A 297 -16.05 17.84 20.95
C GLY A 297 -15.66 17.37 22.35
N PHE A 298 -14.60 17.95 22.93
CA PHE A 298 -14.19 17.69 24.31
C PHE A 298 -15.19 18.22 25.36
N SER A 299 -15.88 19.32 25.05
CA SER A 299 -16.65 20.08 26.04
C SER A 299 -18.12 19.65 26.14
N THR A 300 -18.70 19.10 25.08
CA THR A 300 -20.15 18.91 24.97
C THR A 300 -20.60 17.45 24.99
N GLY A 301 -19.70 16.49 24.78
CA GLY A 301 -20.05 15.07 24.62
C GLY A 301 -20.99 14.78 23.44
N ASN A 302 -21.34 15.81 22.65
CA ASN A 302 -22.32 15.76 21.58
C ASN A 302 -21.64 16.10 20.25
N LEU A 303 -20.68 15.25 19.87
CA LEU A 303 -20.35 15.05 18.48
C LEU A 303 -21.49 14.22 17.90
N ALA A 304 -22.33 14.81 17.05
CA ALA A 304 -23.30 14.07 16.26
C ALA A 304 -22.58 12.85 15.66
N SER A 305 -23.11 11.64 15.87
CA SER A 305 -22.50 10.41 15.36
C SER A 305 -22.32 10.55 13.86
N LYS A 306 -21.10 10.83 13.39
CA LYS A 306 -20.82 10.80 11.96
C LYS A 306 -20.45 9.36 11.64
N ASN A 307 -21.11 8.89 10.62
CA ASN A 307 -20.88 7.60 10.01
C ASN A 307 -19.73 7.78 8.99
N GLY A 308 -18.78 6.85 8.95
CA GLY A 308 -17.71 6.85 7.94
C GLY A 308 -16.52 7.77 8.26
N GLU A 309 -16.31 8.10 9.53
CA GLU A 309 -15.28 9.03 10.01
C GLU A 309 -13.84 8.55 9.72
N MET A 310 -13.64 7.24 9.53
CA MET A 310 -12.34 6.66 9.19
C MET A 310 -12.19 6.25 7.71
N LEU A 311 -13.09 6.71 6.84
CA LEU A 311 -12.99 6.49 5.39
C LEU A 311 -12.04 7.49 4.73
N ASP A 312 -10.75 7.30 4.98
CA ASP A 312 -9.67 8.11 4.40
C ASP A 312 -8.56 7.19 3.90
N SER A 313 -7.93 7.54 2.78
CA SER A 313 -6.79 6.80 2.21
C SER A 313 -5.62 6.58 3.19
N LYS A 314 -5.55 7.36 4.27
CA LYS A 314 -4.58 7.22 5.37
C LYS A 314 -4.84 6.01 6.26
N PHE A 315 -6.09 5.53 6.33
CA PHE A 315 -6.50 4.47 7.24
C PHE A 315 -6.69 3.13 6.53
N LEU A 316 -6.38 2.08 7.29
CA LEU A 316 -6.66 0.67 7.03
C LEU A 316 -7.35 0.16 8.28
N VAL A 317 -8.64 -0.11 8.22
CA VAL A 317 -9.47 -0.34 9.42
C VAL A 317 -10.03 -1.74 9.42
N LEU A 318 -9.87 -2.47 10.52
CA LEU A 318 -10.53 -3.74 10.81
C LEU A 318 -11.46 -3.55 12.00
N CYS A 319 -12.73 -3.85 11.81
CA CYS A 319 -13.75 -3.78 12.84
C CYS A 319 -14.19 -5.19 13.23
N ALA A 320 -14.26 -5.46 14.53
CA ALA A 320 -14.68 -6.77 15.05
C ALA A 320 -16.17 -7.08 14.79
N SER A 321 -16.98 -6.06 14.49
CA SER A 321 -18.41 -6.18 14.27
C SER A 321 -18.89 -5.28 13.14
N TRP A 322 -20.00 -5.65 12.50
CA TRP A 322 -20.74 -4.78 11.60
C TRP A 322 -21.49 -3.71 12.39
N LYS A 323 -21.85 -2.59 11.74
CA LYS A 323 -22.44 -1.39 12.38
C LYS A 323 -23.61 -1.65 13.35
N GLY A 324 -24.41 -2.68 13.08
CA GLY A 324 -25.58 -3.04 13.91
C GLY A 324 -25.32 -4.15 14.92
N GLU A 325 -24.11 -4.71 14.97
CA GLU A 325 -23.82 -5.97 15.64
C GLU A 325 -22.94 -5.80 16.88
N LYS A 326 -23.11 -6.71 17.83
CA LYS A 326 -22.21 -6.80 18.99
C LYS A 326 -20.97 -7.62 18.61
N SER A 327 -19.86 -7.33 19.26
CA SER A 327 -18.68 -8.23 19.30
C SER A 327 -18.78 -9.10 20.55
N TYR A 328 -18.36 -10.36 20.47
CA TYR A 328 -18.43 -11.32 21.57
C TYR A 328 -17.06 -11.81 22.00
N SER A 329 -16.93 -12.04 23.30
CA SER A 329 -15.73 -12.55 23.95
C SER A 329 -16.05 -13.64 24.97
N LEU A 330 -15.03 -14.40 25.34
CA LEU A 330 -15.07 -15.40 26.39
C LEU A 330 -13.94 -15.13 27.39
N VAL A 331 -14.28 -15.17 28.68
CA VAL A 331 -13.31 -14.98 29.78
C VAL A 331 -12.23 -16.06 29.71
N GLY A 332 -10.95 -15.65 29.78
CA GLY A 332 -9.81 -16.57 29.69
C GLY A 332 -9.46 -17.04 28.27
N ILE A 333 -10.21 -16.59 27.25
CA ILE A 333 -10.05 -17.00 25.84
C ILE A 333 -9.78 -15.80 24.92
N GLY A 334 -10.43 -14.65 25.18
CA GLY A 334 -10.38 -13.48 24.29
C GLY A 334 -11.65 -13.30 23.46
N SER A 335 -11.68 -12.25 22.63
CA SER A 335 -12.74 -12.01 21.66
C SER A 335 -12.63 -12.91 20.44
N LEU A 336 -13.76 -13.10 19.76
CA LEU A 336 -13.78 -13.86 18.51
C LEU A 336 -12.92 -13.20 17.43
N ALA A 337 -13.06 -11.88 17.24
CA ALA A 337 -12.33 -11.16 16.20
C ALA A 337 -10.83 -11.18 16.46
N THR A 338 -10.40 -10.84 17.67
CA THR A 338 -8.99 -10.80 18.04
C THR A 338 -8.34 -12.17 17.96
N ARG A 339 -9.04 -13.24 18.38
CA ARG A 339 -8.53 -14.60 18.24
C ARG A 339 -8.22 -14.96 16.79
N TYR A 340 -9.16 -14.69 15.87
CA TYR A 340 -8.94 -15.01 14.45
C TYR A 340 -7.99 -14.02 13.77
N TRP A 341 -7.91 -12.76 14.18
CA TRP A 341 -6.84 -11.88 13.70
C TRP A 341 -5.47 -12.38 14.13
N ALA A 342 -5.31 -12.76 15.40
CA ALA A 342 -4.06 -13.31 15.92
C ALA A 342 -3.65 -14.59 15.19
N MET A 343 -4.56 -15.56 15.07
CA MET A 343 -4.28 -16.82 14.35
C MET A 343 -3.99 -16.58 12.86
N GLY A 344 -4.74 -15.68 12.23
CA GLY A 344 -4.51 -15.26 10.84
C GLY A 344 -3.09 -14.75 10.64
N THR A 345 -2.58 -14.00 11.62
CA THR A 345 -1.21 -13.45 11.61
C THR A 345 -0.10 -14.39 12.11
N GLY A 346 -0.45 -15.61 12.54
CA GLY A 346 0.52 -16.62 12.96
C GLY A 346 0.71 -16.76 14.46
N TRP A 347 -0.18 -16.22 15.29
CA TRP A 347 -0.16 -16.38 16.74
C TRP A 347 -1.38 -17.17 17.24
N ASP A 348 -1.14 -18.32 17.86
CA ASP A 348 -2.18 -19.08 18.57
C ASP A 348 -2.22 -18.64 20.03
N SER A 349 -3.20 -17.79 20.38
CA SER A 349 -3.37 -17.26 21.72
C SER A 349 -3.81 -18.31 22.75
N LEU A 350 -4.49 -19.38 22.31
CA LEU A 350 -4.96 -20.45 23.20
C LEU A 350 -3.83 -21.39 23.62
N GLN A 351 -2.90 -21.63 22.70
CA GLN A 351 -1.75 -22.50 22.95
C GLN A 351 -0.47 -21.72 23.27
N ASN A 352 -0.55 -20.38 23.26
CA ASN A 352 0.55 -19.46 23.55
C ASN A 352 1.81 -19.76 22.72
N ARG A 353 1.63 -19.94 21.40
CA ARG A 353 2.73 -20.30 20.49
C ARG A 353 2.59 -19.67 19.10
N MET A 354 3.71 -19.56 18.41
CA MET A 354 3.73 -19.25 16.98
C MET A 354 3.21 -20.44 16.16
N ILE A 355 2.43 -20.13 15.14
CA ILE A 355 1.94 -21.06 14.13
C ILE A 355 2.21 -20.48 12.73
N SER A 356 1.98 -21.27 11.68
CA SER A 356 1.95 -20.70 10.33
C SER A 356 0.82 -19.66 10.23
N PRO A 357 1.05 -18.48 9.63
CA PRO A 357 0.00 -17.48 9.46
C PRO A 357 -1.16 -18.05 8.65
N MET A 358 -2.32 -18.17 9.27
CA MET A 358 -3.46 -18.87 8.65
C MET A 358 -4.16 -18.03 7.58
N ALA A 359 -3.92 -16.70 7.56
CA ALA A 359 -4.45 -15.81 6.54
C ALA A 359 -3.57 -15.75 5.27
N ASP A 360 -2.34 -16.24 5.31
CA ASP A 360 -1.43 -16.30 4.15
C ASP A 360 -1.85 -17.44 3.20
N THR A 361 -2.91 -17.20 2.42
CA THR A 361 -3.55 -18.22 1.58
C THR A 361 -2.79 -18.50 0.28
N ASN A 362 -2.02 -17.54 -0.22
CA ASN A 362 -1.19 -17.69 -1.41
C ASN A 362 0.24 -18.16 -1.08
N THR A 363 0.58 -18.30 0.21
CA THR A 363 1.85 -18.82 0.74
C THR A 363 3.08 -17.99 0.37
N ASN A 364 2.89 -16.68 0.15
CA ASN A 364 3.98 -15.75 -0.18
C ASN A 364 4.65 -15.13 1.06
N GLY A 365 4.25 -15.53 2.27
CA GLY A 365 4.83 -15.06 3.53
C GLY A 365 4.36 -13.67 3.97
N LYS A 366 3.32 -13.13 3.32
CA LYS A 366 2.75 -11.82 3.60
C LYS A 366 1.25 -11.96 3.86
N ILE A 367 0.74 -10.97 4.58
CA ILE A 367 -0.67 -10.92 4.95
C ILE A 367 -1.17 -9.54 4.63
N THR A 368 -1.97 -9.46 3.58
CA THR A 368 -2.68 -8.25 3.20
C THR A 368 -3.88 -8.01 4.11
N LEU A 369 -4.40 -6.78 4.07
CA LEU A 369 -5.65 -6.46 4.75
C LEU A 369 -6.80 -7.34 4.27
N GLU A 370 -6.88 -7.57 2.97
CA GLU A 370 -7.90 -8.43 2.36
C GLU A 370 -7.77 -9.89 2.81
N GLU A 371 -6.57 -10.46 2.82
CA GLU A 371 -6.34 -11.83 3.28
C GLU A 371 -6.75 -12.03 4.74
N LEU A 372 -6.38 -11.09 5.62
CA LEU A 372 -6.75 -11.16 7.03
C LEU A 372 -8.28 -11.05 7.21
N TYR A 373 -8.93 -10.20 6.41
CA TYR A 373 -10.39 -10.08 6.40
C TYR A 373 -11.06 -11.36 5.91
N GLN A 374 -10.67 -11.88 4.74
CA GLN A 374 -11.24 -13.10 4.14
C GLN A 374 -11.03 -14.33 5.02
N TYR A 375 -9.91 -14.41 5.73
CA TYR A 375 -9.66 -15.46 6.71
C TYR A 375 -10.58 -15.32 7.95
N SER A 376 -10.62 -14.13 8.55
CA SER A 376 -11.31 -13.93 9.83
C SER A 376 -12.83 -13.91 9.71
N TYR A 377 -13.37 -13.39 8.60
CA TYR A 377 -14.81 -13.20 8.40
C TYR A 377 -15.65 -14.49 8.57
N PRO A 378 -15.41 -15.57 7.80
CA PRO A 378 -16.23 -16.79 7.92
C PRO A 378 -16.08 -17.45 9.29
N LEU A 379 -14.87 -17.39 9.90
CA LEU A 379 -14.58 -18.02 11.19
C LEU A 379 -15.26 -17.29 12.36
N VAL A 380 -15.28 -15.95 12.35
CA VAL A 380 -16.01 -15.17 13.35
C VAL A 380 -17.51 -15.43 13.24
N LEU A 381 -18.04 -15.44 12.01
CA LEU A 381 -19.46 -15.70 11.76
C LEU A 381 -19.90 -17.09 12.22
N GLU A 382 -19.12 -18.12 11.89
CA GLU A 382 -19.38 -19.50 12.31
C GLU A 382 -19.31 -19.64 13.84
N ALA A 383 -18.26 -19.11 14.46
CA ALA A 383 -18.08 -19.17 15.90
C ALA A 383 -19.21 -18.48 16.66
N ALA A 384 -19.68 -17.32 16.19
CA ALA A 384 -20.84 -16.64 16.77
C ALA A 384 -22.13 -17.45 16.59
N SER A 385 -22.33 -18.01 15.39
CA SER A 385 -23.53 -18.79 15.04
C SER A 385 -23.68 -20.05 15.89
N SER A 386 -22.58 -20.69 16.29
CA SER A 386 -22.58 -21.85 17.20
C SER A 386 -23.26 -21.58 18.56
N SER A 387 -23.38 -20.30 18.94
CA SER A 387 -24.02 -19.83 20.17
C SER A 387 -25.32 -19.07 19.91
N ASN A 388 -25.98 -19.26 18.75
CA ASN A 388 -27.17 -18.52 18.32
C ASN A 388 -26.98 -16.99 18.30
N LYS A 389 -25.76 -16.52 18.02
CA LYS A 389 -25.41 -15.10 17.91
C LYS A 389 -25.02 -14.77 16.47
N LYS A 390 -25.03 -13.48 16.14
CA LYS A 390 -24.60 -12.94 14.84
C LYS A 390 -23.48 -11.93 15.07
N GLN A 391 -22.35 -12.12 14.39
CA GLN A 391 -21.21 -11.21 14.38
C GLN A 391 -20.47 -11.33 13.05
N HIS A 392 -20.32 -10.21 12.34
CA HIS A 392 -19.53 -10.09 11.12
C HIS A 392 -18.42 -9.09 11.36
N VAL A 393 -17.18 -9.41 11.01
CA VAL A 393 -16.13 -8.38 10.93
C VAL A 393 -16.37 -7.47 9.73
N SER A 394 -15.82 -6.27 9.74
CA SER A 394 -15.90 -5.33 8.61
C SER A 394 -14.55 -4.67 8.39
N VAL A 395 -14.30 -4.20 7.16
CA VAL A 395 -12.97 -3.72 6.76
C VAL A 395 -13.07 -2.47 5.91
N TYR A 396 -12.06 -1.60 5.98
CA TYR A 396 -11.87 -0.51 5.04
C TYR A 396 -10.39 -0.29 4.70
N PRO A 397 -10.04 -0.01 3.43
CA PRO A 397 -10.89 -0.20 2.27
C PRO A 397 -11.08 -1.69 2.00
N GLU A 398 -12.23 -2.05 1.44
CA GLU A 398 -12.47 -3.41 0.94
C GLU A 398 -11.47 -3.76 -0.17
N ASN A 399 -11.13 -5.04 -0.30
CA ASN A 399 -10.25 -5.58 -1.34
C ASN A 399 -8.81 -5.01 -1.30
N SER A 400 -8.40 -4.44 -0.17
CA SER A 400 -7.09 -3.81 -0.02
C SER A 400 -5.94 -4.83 -0.02
N GLN A 401 -5.08 -4.71 -1.02
CA GLN A 401 -3.85 -5.51 -1.14
C GLN A 401 -2.67 -4.95 -0.32
N PHE A 402 -2.94 -4.05 0.63
CA PHE A 402 -1.90 -3.48 1.47
C PHE A 402 -1.34 -4.53 2.43
N VAL A 403 -0.03 -4.77 2.41
CA VAL A 403 0.63 -5.75 3.28
C VAL A 403 0.69 -5.25 4.72
N LEU A 404 -0.10 -5.88 5.59
CA LEU A 404 -0.13 -5.60 7.02
C LEU A 404 1.01 -6.30 7.77
N PHE A 405 1.31 -7.56 7.44
CA PHE A 405 2.31 -8.35 8.15
C PHE A 405 3.18 -9.10 7.16
N GLN A 406 4.45 -9.30 7.51
CA GLN A 406 5.44 -9.98 6.70
C GLN A 406 6.37 -10.77 7.59
N LYS A 407 6.54 -12.04 7.27
CA LYS A 407 7.31 -13.02 8.03
C LYS A 407 8.82 -12.76 8.05
#